data_AF-A0A497V4H4-F1
#
_entry.id   AF-A0A497V4H4-F1
#
_cell.length_a   1.000
_cell.length_b   1.000
_cell.length_c   1.000
_cell.angle_alpha   90.00
_cell.angle_beta   90.00
_cell.angle_gamma   90.00
#
_symmetry.space_group_name_H-M   'P 1'
#
loop_
_entity.id
_entity.type
_entity.pdbx_description
1 polymer ?
#
loop_
_entity_poly.entity_id
_entity_poly.type
_entity_poly.pdbx_seq_one_letter_code
_entity_poly.pdbx_strand_id
1 'polypeptide(L)' 'MADKNFISSEPLFFKIVYGLTFLAFLYVLYEMLFLETEQQSQPLKLIVLALFGVFFIRKGLSGMRQK' A
#
# COMPACT_ATOMS: atom_id res chain seq x y z
N MET A 1 27.90 -6.87 12.22
CA MET A 1 26.98 -7.03 11.07
C MET A 1 25.59 -6.80 11.60
N ALA A 2 25.09 -5.57 11.51
CA ALA A 2 23.77 -5.22 12.02
C ALA A 2 22.85 -5.09 10.81
N ASP A 3 21.86 -5.97 10.75
CA ASP A 3 20.72 -5.90 9.83
C ASP A 3 20.17 -4.48 9.82
N LYS A 4 20.39 -3.79 8.71
CA LYS A 4 19.75 -2.49 8.44
C LYS A 4 18.27 -2.78 8.24
N ASN A 5 17.55 -2.82 9.34
CA ASN A 5 16.10 -2.88 9.38
C ASN A 5 15.59 -1.77 8.46
N PHE A 6 15.06 -2.15 7.30
CA PHE A 6 14.47 -1.26 6.30
C PHE A 6 13.38 -0.38 6.93
N ILE A 7 12.77 -0.89 8.00
CA ILE A 7 11.82 -0.20 8.87
C ILE A 7 12.47 0.98 9.61
N SER A 8 13.75 0.96 9.96
CA SER A 8 14.35 2.02 10.79
C SER A 8 14.66 3.32 10.05
N SER A 9 14.81 3.31 8.72
CA SER A 9 15.28 4.46 7.94
C SER A 9 14.18 5.25 7.21
N GLU A 10 12.95 4.72 7.14
CA GLU A 10 11.86 5.44 6.50
C GLU A 10 11.18 6.45 7.45
N PRO A 11 10.87 7.67 6.95
CA PRO A 11 10.11 8.65 7.71
C PRO A 11 8.80 8.04 8.23
N LEU A 12 8.46 8.33 9.49
CA LEU A 12 7.26 7.82 10.15
C LEU A 12 5.99 8.01 9.31
N PHE A 13 5.93 9.13 8.59
CA PHE A 13 4.89 9.45 7.61
C PHE A 13 4.66 8.33 6.59
N PHE A 14 5.72 7.80 5.97
CA PHE A 14 5.58 6.75 4.96
C PHE A 14 5.08 5.44 5.57
N LYS A 15 5.54 5.07 6.76
CA LYS A 15 5.03 3.89 7.47
C LYS A 15 3.53 3.97 7.75
N ILE A 16 3.06 5.14 8.18
CA ILE A 16 1.63 5.38 8.44
C ILE A 16 0.84 5.28 7.14
N VAL A 17 1.31 5.92 6.06
CA VAL A 17 0.69 5.84 4.74
C VAL A 17 0.62 4.38 4.25
N TYR A 18 1.68 3.59 4.45
CA TYR A 18 1.68 2.17 4.09
C TYR A 18 0.70 1.36 4.93
N GLY A 19 0.64 1.60 6.25
CA GLY A 19 -0.33 0.97 7.14
C GLY A 19 -1.77 1.27 6.72
N LEU A 20 -2.08 2.53 6.44
CA LEU A 20 -3.41 2.95 5.98
C LEU A 20 -3.77 2.35 4.61
N THR A 21 -2.81 2.34 3.68
CA THR A 21 -3.02 1.76 2.34
C THR A 21 -3.26 0.25 2.43
N PHE A 22 -2.56 -0.45 3.32
CA PHE A 22 -2.76 -1.88 3.57
C PHE A 22 -4.14 -2.16 4.19
N LEU A 23 -4.57 -1.34 5.14
CA LEU A 23 -5.90 -1.46 5.76
C LEU A 23 -7.02 -1.24 4.74
N ALA A 24 -6.86 -0.23 3.88
CA ALA A 24 -7.79 0.04 2.78
C ALA A 24 -7.82 -1.09 1.75
N PHE A 25 -6.69 -1.74 1.50
CA PHE A 25 -6.62 -2.94 0.66
C PHE A 25 -7.40 -4.12 1.26
N LEU A 26 -7.25 -4.39 2.56
CA LEU A 26 -8.04 -5.43 3.24
C LEU A 26 -9.54 -5.15 3.16
N TYR A 27 -9.94 -3.90 3.33
CA TYR A 27 -11.33 -3.48 3.19
C TYR A 27 -11.87 -3.70 1.77
N VAL A 28 -11.10 -3.33 0.74
CA VAL A 28 -11.46 -3.60 -0.66
C VAL A 28 -11.56 -5.11 -0.94
N LEU A 29 -10.67 -5.91 -0.36
CA LEU A 29 -10.70 -7.38 -0.47
C LEU A 29 -11.96 -7.94 0.16
N TYR A 30 -12.33 -7.44 1.34
CA TYR A 30 -13.60 -7.77 1.98
C TYR A 30 -14.79 -7.42 1.09
N GLU A 31 -14.82 -6.22 0.51
CA GLU A 31 -15.91 -5.84 -0.42
C GLU A 31 -15.97 -6.74 -1.66
N MET A 32 -14.83 -7.17 -2.20
CA MET A 32 -14.83 -8.07 -3.37
C MET A 32 -15.35 -9.48 -3.03
N LEU A 33 -15.04 -9.97 -1.83
CA LEU A 33 -15.34 -11.35 -1.43
C LEU A 33 -16.76 -11.50 -0.85
N PHE A 34 -17.27 -10.49 -0.17
CA PHE A 34 -18.48 -10.61 0.65
C PHE A 34 -19.62 -9.69 0.23
N LEU A 35 -19.38 -8.66 -0.59
CA LEU A 35 -20.40 -7.70 -1.00
C LEU A 35 -20.76 -7.86 -2.48
N GLU A 36 -22.06 -7.75 -2.77
CA GLU A 36 -22.58 -7.71 -4.14
C GLU A 36 -22.12 -6.44 -4.85
N THR A 37 -21.98 -6.50 -6.18
CA THR A 37 -21.34 -5.45 -7.00
C THR A 37 -21.96 -4.06 -6.82
N GLU A 38 -23.25 -3.96 -6.50
CA GLU A 38 -23.95 -2.70 -6.25
C GLU A 38 -23.59 -2.04 -4.91
N GLN A 39 -23.15 -2.83 -3.93
CA GLN A 39 -22.74 -2.35 -2.60
C GLN A 39 -21.23 -2.11 -2.49
N GLN A 40 -20.47 -2.42 -3.55
CA GLN A 40 -19.03 -2.22 -3.57
C GLN A 40 -18.68 -0.75 -3.81
N SER A 41 -17.74 -0.24 -3.03
CA SER A 41 -17.22 1.11 -3.15
C SER A 41 -16.25 1.21 -4.33
N GLN A 42 -16.77 1.30 -5.56
CA GLN A 42 -15.95 1.43 -6.78
C GLN A 42 -14.86 2.53 -6.71
N PRO A 43 -15.12 3.76 -6.23
CA PRO A 43 -14.07 4.78 -6.14
C PRO A 43 -12.96 4.40 -5.15
N LEU A 44 -13.29 3.67 -4.08
CA LEU A 44 -12.31 3.24 -3.08
C LEU A 44 -11.33 2.23 -3.67
N LYS A 45 -11.80 1.30 -4.50
CA LYS A 45 -10.95 0.34 -5.22
C LYS A 45 -9.91 1.05 -6.08
N LEU A 46 -10.32 2.06 -6.84
CA LEU A 46 -9.43 2.83 -7.70
C LEU A 46 -8.37 3.60 -6.89
N ILE A 47 -8.78 4.23 -5.80
CA ILE A 47 -7.86 4.97 -4.91
C ILE A 47 -6.82 4.03 -4.30
N VAL A 48 -7.24 2.87 -3.79
CA VAL A 48 -6.33 1.87 -3.22
C VAL A 48 -5.36 1.36 -4.26
N LEU A 49 -5.83 1.07 -5.48
CA LEU A 49 -4.99 0.56 -6.58
C LEU A 49 -3.98 1.62 -7.04
N ALA A 50 -4.37 2.89 -7.10
CA ALA A 50 -3.47 4.00 -7.40
C ALA A 50 -2.41 4.20 -6.31
N LEU A 51 -2.79 4.17 -5.03
CA LEU A 51 -1.86 4.24 -3.90
C LEU A 51 -0.88 3.06 -3.88
N PHE A 52 -1.36 1.87 -4.21
CA PHE A 52 -0.53 0.68 -4.35
C PHE A 52 0.45 0.82 -5.52
N GLY A 53 0.01 1.37 -6.65
CA GLY A 53 0.87 1.69 -7.80
C GLY A 53 1.97 2.69 -7.45
N VAL A 54 1.64 3.79 -6.78
CA VAL A 54 2.62 4.79 -6.31
C VAL A 54 3.61 4.16 -5.32
N PHE A 55 3.14 3.29 -4.42
CA PHE A 55 4.01 2.55 -3.51
C PHE A 55 4.98 1.64 -4.26
N PHE A 56 4.50 0.86 -5.22
CA PHE A 56 5.32 -0.09 -5.97
C PHE A 56 6.36 0.62 -6.83
N ILE A 57 5.98 1.72 -7.48
CA ILE A 57 6.89 2.58 -8.25
C ILE A 57 7.97 3.16 -7.33
N ARG A 58 7.58 3.71 -6.18
CA ARG A 58 8.53 4.28 -5.21
C ARG A 58 9.49 3.22 -4.65
N LYS A 59 8.98 2.04 -4.30
CA LYS A 59 9.79 0.92 -3.79
C LYS A 59 10.75 0.38 -4.87
N GLY A 60 10.29 0.28 -6.12
CA GLY A 60 11.11 -0.09 -7.28
C GLY A 60 12.23 0.91 -7.54
N LEU A 61 11.93 2.22 -7.50
CA LEU A 61 12.91 3.30 -7.64
C LEU A 61 13.93 3.32 -6.49
N SER A 62 13.49 3.08 -5.25
CA SER A 62 14.39 3.06 -4.10
C SER A 62 15.28 1.82 -4.07
N GLY A 63 14.82 0.67 -4.58
CA GLY A 63 15.62 -0.54 -4.74
C GLY A 63 16.65 -0.44 -5.88
N MET A 64 16.36 0.32 -6.94
CA MET A 64 17.31 0.58 -8.04
C MET A 64 18.48 1.48 -7.62
N ARG A 65 18.31 2.35 -6.62
CA ARG A 65 19.40 3.22 -6.12
C ARG A 65 20.45 2.49 -5.26
N GLN A 66 20.23 1.21 -4.94
CA GLN A 66 21.19 0.38 -4.19
C GLN A 66 21.94 -0.64 -5.07
N LYS A 67 21.81 -0.57 -6.41
CA LYS A 67 22.64 -1.35 -7.34
C LYS A 67 23.72 -0.50 -7.97
#